data_AF-A0A968SVS9-F1
#
_entry.id   AF-A0A968SVS9-F1
#
_cell.length_a   1.000
_cell.length_b   1.000
_cell.length_c   1.000
_cell.angle_alpha   90.00
_cell.angle_beta   90.00
_cell.angle_gamma   90.00
#
_symmetry.space_group_name_H-M   'P 1'
#
loop_
_entity.id
_entity.type
_entity.pdbx_description
1 polymer ?
#
loop_
_entity_poly.entity_id
_entity_poly.type
_entity_poly.pdbx_seq_one_letter_code
_entity_poly.pdbx_strand_id
1 'polypeptide(L)'
;MLLQEKHEHFNPVGTLRSHIPRREDLWGIRSIGENAKLAPGSAFSKGRGKDRQAPASNGRASRDRGPKKGNIMKLKSILAALLLVGSAGAAFAAEEVSAPTIGGYDPVSYHGEGGPVRGSGMFTSVHEGQTYLFANEENKKRFDAAPAKFAPAYGGWCAYGVAVGKKFHADPTVYAIIDGRVYLNLNKDIQAKWESGRAEHLTKSEANWPKIRSRAAAKL
;
A
#
# COMPACT_ATOMS: atom_id res chain seq x y z
N MET A 1 18.89 -10.67 87.52
CA MET A 1 18.99 -9.21 87.76
C MET A 1 19.75 -8.64 86.56
N LEU A 2 19.06 -8.42 85.43
CA LEU A 2 18.45 -7.14 85.01
C LEU A 2 19.45 -5.98 85.07
N LEU A 3 19.87 -5.49 83.89
CA LEU A 3 19.78 -4.07 83.52
C LEU A 3 19.96 -3.89 82.00
N GLN A 4 18.89 -3.37 81.40
CA GLN A 4 18.80 -2.75 80.07
C GLN A 4 19.68 -1.49 79.98
N GLU A 5 20.19 -1.20 78.77
CA GLU A 5 20.35 0.12 78.13
C GLU A 5 20.87 -0.18 76.70
N LYS A 6 20.49 0.46 75.59
CA LYS A 6 19.54 1.52 75.26
C LYS A 6 19.29 1.42 73.75
N HIS A 7 18.09 1.81 73.35
CA HIS A 7 17.59 1.88 71.98
C HIS A 7 18.27 3.01 71.18
N GLU A 8 18.60 2.75 69.92
CA GLU A 8 18.67 3.77 68.86
C GLU A 8 17.80 3.27 67.69
N HIS A 9 16.69 3.97 67.49
CA HIS A 9 15.70 3.76 66.43
C HIS A 9 16.25 4.27 65.11
N PHE A 10 16.51 3.39 64.16
CA PHE A 10 16.70 3.79 62.76
C PHE A 10 15.36 3.72 62.03
N ASN A 11 14.77 4.88 61.75
CA ASN A 11 13.50 5.02 61.05
C ASN A 11 13.74 4.90 59.53
N PRO A 12 13.00 4.05 58.79
CA PRO A 12 13.17 3.88 57.36
C PRO A 12 12.59 5.07 56.57
N VAL A 13 13.34 5.47 55.54
CA VAL A 13 13.00 6.49 54.54
C VAL A 13 11.66 6.17 53.88
N GLY A 14 10.82 7.21 53.79
CA GLY A 14 9.40 7.15 53.46
C GLY A 14 9.05 6.62 52.07
N THR A 15 7.95 5.87 52.06
CA THR A 15 7.21 5.40 50.89
C THR A 15 6.61 6.58 50.13
N LEU A 16 7.11 6.87 48.93
CA LEU A 16 6.45 7.74 47.96
C LEU A 16 5.15 7.08 47.48
N ARG A 17 4.02 7.56 48.03
CA ARG A 17 2.67 7.19 47.61
C ARG A 17 2.37 7.92 46.29
N SER A 18 2.46 7.22 45.17
CA SER A 18 1.98 7.71 43.88
C SER A 18 0.46 7.87 43.96
N HIS A 19 0.01 9.12 43.91
CA HIS A 19 -1.40 9.49 43.82
C HIS A 19 -1.87 9.21 42.38
N ILE A 20 -2.51 8.06 42.16
CA ILE A 20 -3.17 7.72 40.90
C ILE A 20 -4.57 8.35 40.92
N PRO A 21 -4.89 9.32 40.05
CA PRO A 21 -6.25 9.86 39.96
C PRO A 21 -7.21 8.80 39.39
N ARG A 22 -8.42 8.72 39.97
CA ARG A 22 -9.48 7.78 39.57
C ARG A 22 -10.15 8.22 38.26
N ARG A 23 -10.58 7.21 37.51
CA ARG A 23 -11.04 7.25 36.11
C ARG A 23 -12.51 7.67 35.95
N GLU A 24 -12.93 8.75 36.63
CA GLU A 24 -14.34 9.20 36.60
C GLU A 24 -14.51 10.71 36.28
N ASP A 25 -13.43 11.49 36.15
CA ASP A 25 -13.52 12.96 36.12
C ASP A 25 -13.21 13.63 34.77
N LEU A 26 -13.20 12.87 33.68
CA LEU A 26 -12.97 13.41 32.34
C LEU A 26 -14.05 12.88 31.41
N TRP A 27 -15.12 13.68 31.21
CA TRP A 27 -15.92 13.86 29.98
C TRP A 27 -17.28 14.50 30.36
N GLY A 28 -17.23 15.78 30.73
CA GLY A 28 -18.40 16.64 30.81
C GLY A 28 -18.38 17.67 29.68
N ILE A 29 -18.84 17.30 28.47
CA ILE A 29 -19.26 18.30 27.47
C ILE A 29 -20.61 17.87 26.87
N ARG A 30 -21.52 18.84 26.95
CA ARG A 30 -22.94 18.84 26.59
C ARG A 30 -23.22 18.51 25.13
N SER A 31 -24.33 17.80 24.97
CA SER A 31 -25.21 17.77 23.80
C SER A 31 -25.53 19.17 23.27
N ILE A 32 -25.36 19.36 21.96
CA ILE A 32 -26.13 20.29 21.14
C ILE A 32 -26.58 19.52 19.89
N GLY A 33 -27.88 19.57 19.63
CA GLY A 33 -28.53 18.88 18.53
C GLY A 33 -28.67 19.73 17.26
N GLU A 34 -29.51 19.18 16.39
CA GLU A 34 -30.19 19.78 15.23
C GLU A 34 -29.52 19.72 13.84
N ASN A 35 -30.10 18.80 13.05
CA ASN A 35 -30.83 19.07 11.79
C ASN A 35 -30.15 19.94 10.73
N ALA A 36 -29.66 19.28 9.68
CA ALA A 36 -29.57 19.87 8.35
C ALA A 36 -30.38 19.03 7.34
N LYS A 37 -31.60 19.49 7.06
CA LYS A 37 -32.39 19.12 5.88
C LYS A 37 -31.67 19.62 4.62
N LEU A 38 -31.48 18.77 3.63
CA LEU A 38 -31.10 19.17 2.27
C LEU A 38 -32.34 19.17 1.37
N ALA A 39 -32.66 20.33 0.79
CA ALA A 39 -33.65 20.50 -0.27
C ALA A 39 -32.95 20.56 -1.64
N PRO A 40 -33.60 20.13 -2.74
CA PRO A 40 -33.03 20.18 -4.09
C PRO A 40 -33.36 21.51 -4.80
N GLY A 41 -32.42 22.01 -5.61
CA GLY A 41 -32.60 23.25 -6.36
C GLY A 41 -31.77 23.34 -7.64
N SER A 42 -32.48 23.24 -8.76
CA SER A 42 -32.35 23.95 -10.04
C SER A 42 -31.10 23.84 -10.93
N ALA A 43 -31.40 23.35 -12.14
CA ALA A 43 -30.71 23.44 -13.42
C ALA A 43 -30.20 24.84 -13.84
N PHE A 44 -29.14 24.88 -14.66
CA PHE A 44 -29.06 25.84 -15.78
C PHE A 44 -28.06 25.46 -16.90
N SER A 45 -28.63 25.30 -18.11
CA SER A 45 -28.15 25.59 -19.48
C SER A 45 -26.80 25.10 -20.03
N LYS A 46 -26.88 24.42 -21.18
CA LYS A 46 -26.13 24.62 -22.45
C LYS A 46 -26.84 23.72 -23.48
N GLY A 47 -27.28 24.11 -24.67
CA GLY A 47 -26.99 25.28 -25.48
C GLY A 47 -26.33 24.86 -26.80
N ARG A 48 -27.14 24.69 -27.86
CA ARG A 48 -26.80 24.56 -29.30
C ARG A 48 -26.22 23.19 -29.73
N GLY A 49 -26.67 22.52 -30.79
CA GLY A 49 -27.54 22.89 -31.90
C GLY A 49 -26.77 22.81 -33.23
N LYS A 50 -27.22 21.90 -34.11
CA LYS A 50 -27.33 21.98 -35.58
C LYS A 50 -26.75 20.79 -36.34
N ASP A 51 -27.67 19.92 -36.71
CA ASP A 51 -27.65 19.12 -37.92
C ASP A 51 -27.50 20.02 -39.16
N ARG A 52 -26.64 19.64 -40.11
CA ARG A 52 -26.81 19.99 -41.52
C ARG A 52 -26.32 18.86 -42.42
N GLN A 53 -27.28 18.36 -43.19
CA GLN A 53 -27.16 17.44 -44.31
C GLN A 53 -26.52 18.09 -45.53
N ALA A 54 -26.08 17.19 -46.42
CA ALA A 54 -25.43 17.37 -47.71
C ALA A 54 -26.16 18.27 -48.72
N PRO A 55 -25.45 18.78 -49.75
CA PRO A 55 -26.07 19.34 -50.94
C PRO A 55 -26.20 18.31 -52.06
N ALA A 56 -27.28 18.50 -52.82
CA ALA A 56 -27.74 17.74 -53.97
C ALA A 56 -26.99 18.07 -55.28
N SER A 57 -27.21 17.16 -56.23
CA SER A 57 -26.86 17.12 -57.64
C SER A 57 -27.42 18.24 -58.53
N ASN A 58 -26.67 18.57 -59.59
CA ASN A 58 -27.07 18.87 -60.99
C ASN A 58 -25.84 19.47 -61.69
N GLY A 59 -25.49 19.31 -62.97
CA GLY A 59 -26.09 18.70 -64.15
C GLY A 59 -25.39 19.33 -65.38
N ARG A 60 -24.92 18.50 -66.32
CA ARG A 60 -24.60 18.73 -67.77
C ARG A 60 -24.01 20.07 -68.26
N ALA A 61 -22.92 19.98 -69.04
CA ALA A 61 -22.96 20.00 -70.53
C ALA A 61 -21.57 19.99 -71.20
N SER A 62 -21.41 19.05 -72.15
CA SER A 62 -20.73 19.11 -73.47
C SER A 62 -19.55 20.07 -73.71
N ARG A 63 -18.39 19.52 -74.11
CA ARG A 63 -17.86 19.65 -75.48
C ARG A 63 -16.58 18.83 -75.73
N ASP A 64 -16.56 18.31 -76.95
CA ASP A 64 -15.56 17.52 -77.67
C ASP A 64 -14.16 18.17 -77.78
N ARG A 65 -13.10 17.33 -77.84
CA ARG A 65 -11.84 17.53 -78.61
C ARG A 65 -10.79 16.41 -78.39
N GLY A 66 -10.67 15.51 -79.38
CA GLY A 66 -9.44 15.02 -80.04
C GLY A 66 -8.32 14.29 -79.27
N PRO A 67 -7.68 13.24 -79.85
CA PRO A 67 -6.58 12.52 -79.21
C PRO A 67 -5.24 13.22 -79.46
N LYS A 68 -4.55 13.64 -78.38
CA LYS A 68 -3.16 14.13 -78.45
C LYS A 68 -2.21 13.05 -77.93
N LYS A 69 -1.42 12.49 -78.84
CA LYS A 69 -0.26 11.63 -78.55
C LYS A 69 0.90 12.50 -78.04
N GLY A 70 1.62 11.98 -77.04
CA GLY A 70 2.99 12.39 -76.68
C GLY A 70 3.10 13.32 -75.48
N ASN A 71 3.49 12.79 -74.31
CA ASN A 71 4.88 12.87 -73.86
C ASN A 71 5.06 12.25 -72.47
N ILE A 72 6.12 11.46 -72.38
CA ILE A 72 6.74 10.86 -71.21
C ILE A 72 7.12 11.95 -70.19
N MET A 73 7.10 11.55 -68.91
CA MET A 73 7.53 12.28 -67.70
C MET A 73 6.56 13.32 -67.11
N LYS A 74 5.89 12.92 -66.02
CA LYS A 74 6.39 13.23 -64.66
C LYS A 74 5.62 12.40 -63.64
N LEU A 75 6.33 11.38 -63.16
CA LEU A 75 6.07 10.60 -61.96
C LEU A 75 5.78 11.54 -60.79
N LYS A 76 4.55 11.53 -60.28
CA LYS A 76 4.15 11.87 -58.92
C LYS A 76 2.67 11.58 -58.80
N SER A 77 2.32 10.89 -57.72
CA SER A 77 0.98 10.74 -57.15
C SER A 77 0.30 9.39 -57.38
N ILE A 78 0.22 8.67 -56.25
CA ILE A 78 -0.89 7.81 -55.80
C ILE A 78 -0.88 6.37 -56.32
N LEU A 79 -0.22 5.47 -55.56
CA LEU A 79 -0.87 4.26 -55.02
C LEU A 79 0.05 3.59 -53.99
N ALA A 80 -0.10 3.96 -52.72
CA ALA A 80 0.44 3.18 -51.60
C ALA A 80 -0.64 3.07 -50.52
N ALA A 81 -1.77 2.47 -50.89
CA ALA A 81 -2.67 1.85 -49.95
C ALA A 81 -2.32 0.36 -49.93
N LEU A 82 -1.19 0.01 -49.30
CA LEU A 82 -0.79 -1.37 -49.09
C LEU A 82 -0.80 -1.66 -47.58
N LEU A 83 -1.77 -2.51 -47.22
CA LEU A 83 -2.08 -3.11 -45.94
C LEU A 83 -1.01 -2.99 -44.83
N LEU A 84 -1.27 -2.09 -43.88
CA LEU A 84 -0.86 -2.28 -42.48
C LEU A 84 -1.98 -3.05 -41.77
N VAL A 85 -2.03 -4.37 -41.97
CA VAL A 85 -2.70 -5.24 -41.00
C VAL A 85 -1.77 -5.29 -39.79
N GLY A 86 -1.90 -4.29 -38.92
CA GLY A 86 -1.33 -4.35 -37.59
C GLY A 86 -2.01 -5.49 -36.86
N SER A 87 -1.29 -6.58 -36.62
CA SER A 87 -1.74 -7.61 -35.69
C SER A 87 -1.79 -6.95 -34.32
N ALA A 88 -2.97 -6.50 -33.90
CA ALA A 88 -3.23 -6.12 -32.52
C ALA A 88 -3.18 -7.42 -31.70
N GLY A 89 -1.97 -7.83 -31.32
CA GLY A 89 -1.80 -8.82 -30.27
C GLY A 89 -2.51 -8.28 -29.05
N ALA A 90 -3.55 -8.98 -28.58
CA ALA A 90 -4.15 -8.67 -27.31
C ALA A 90 -3.05 -8.80 -26.25
N ALA A 91 -2.55 -7.66 -25.77
CA ALA A 91 -1.78 -7.61 -24.55
C ALA A 91 -2.77 -7.91 -23.43
N PHE A 92 -3.03 -9.20 -23.18
CA PHE A 92 -3.53 -9.61 -21.89
C PHE A 92 -2.43 -9.19 -20.92
N ALA A 93 -2.69 -8.12 -20.16
CA ALA A 93 -1.91 -7.85 -18.97
C ALA A 93 -1.99 -9.15 -18.17
N ALA A 94 -0.88 -9.88 -18.11
CA ALA A 94 -0.77 -11.01 -17.21
C ALA A 94 -1.07 -10.40 -15.85
N GLU A 95 -2.21 -10.77 -15.27
CA GLU A 95 -2.48 -10.43 -13.88
C GLU A 95 -1.40 -11.16 -13.11
N GLU A 96 -0.37 -10.42 -12.70
CA GLU A 96 0.74 -10.97 -11.96
C GLU A 96 0.19 -11.35 -10.59
N VAL A 97 -0.29 -12.59 -10.49
CA VAL A 97 -0.74 -13.17 -9.22
C VAL A 97 0.53 -13.46 -8.41
N SER A 98 1.13 -12.40 -7.87
CA SER A 98 2.19 -12.52 -6.88
C SER A 98 1.60 -13.17 -5.65
N ALA A 99 2.35 -14.10 -5.05
CA ALA A 99 2.01 -14.64 -3.75
C ALA A 99 1.78 -13.48 -2.75
N PRO A 100 0.71 -13.54 -1.93
CA PRO A 100 0.49 -12.59 -0.85
C PRO A 100 1.72 -12.33 0.01
N THR A 101 2.00 -11.05 0.23
CA THR A 101 3.01 -10.62 1.20
C THR A 101 2.59 -11.07 2.59
N ILE A 102 3.57 -11.32 3.47
CA ILE A 102 3.36 -11.80 4.85
C ILE A 102 2.43 -13.02 4.93
N GLY A 103 2.47 -13.87 3.91
CA GLY A 103 1.62 -15.04 3.79
C GLY A 103 0.14 -14.72 3.62
N GLY A 104 -0.27 -13.46 3.44
CA GLY A 104 -1.67 -13.02 3.36
C GLY A 104 -2.31 -12.66 4.70
N TYR A 105 -1.51 -12.37 5.72
CA TYR A 105 -2.00 -11.74 6.94
C TYR A 105 -2.25 -10.24 6.72
N ASP A 106 -3.17 -9.69 7.50
CA ASP A 106 -3.52 -8.28 7.47
C ASP A 106 -2.46 -7.45 8.22
N PRO A 107 -1.71 -6.55 7.54
CA PRO A 107 -0.67 -5.76 8.17
C PRO A 107 -1.20 -4.79 9.24
N VAL A 108 -2.45 -4.33 9.14
CA VAL A 108 -3.08 -3.44 10.13
C VAL A 108 -3.41 -4.18 11.41
N SER A 109 -3.75 -5.47 11.30
CA SER A 109 -4.18 -6.29 12.43
C SER A 109 -3.10 -6.57 13.48
N TYR A 110 -1.81 -6.48 13.11
CA TYR A 110 -0.70 -6.65 14.06
C TYR A 110 -0.78 -5.69 15.25
N HIS A 111 -1.44 -4.54 15.08
CA HIS A 111 -1.60 -3.50 16.10
C HIS A 111 -2.86 -3.66 16.96
N GLY A 112 -3.64 -4.73 16.77
CA GLY A 112 -4.82 -5.05 17.57
C GLY A 112 -4.51 -6.04 18.71
N GLU A 113 -5.38 -6.06 19.72
CA GLU A 113 -5.21 -6.91 20.92
C GLU A 113 -5.22 -8.43 20.62
N GLY A 114 -5.80 -8.85 19.50
CA GLY A 114 -5.86 -10.26 19.07
C GLY A 114 -4.67 -10.74 18.23
N GLY A 115 -3.71 -9.85 17.91
CA GLY A 115 -2.60 -10.18 17.01
C GLY A 115 -3.01 -10.29 15.53
N PRO A 116 -2.11 -10.82 14.68
CA PRO A 116 -2.29 -10.81 13.24
C PRO A 116 -3.41 -11.77 12.81
N VAL A 117 -4.34 -11.28 12.00
CA VAL A 117 -5.42 -12.09 11.40
C VAL A 117 -5.21 -12.26 9.90
N ARG A 118 -5.78 -13.33 9.34
CA ARG A 118 -5.76 -13.59 7.89
C ARG A 118 -6.57 -12.53 7.15
N GLY A 119 -6.01 -12.02 6.06
CA GLY A 119 -6.73 -11.21 5.11
C GLY A 119 -7.58 -12.04 4.15
N SER A 120 -8.43 -11.36 3.38
CA SER A 120 -9.29 -11.94 2.35
C SER A 120 -8.89 -11.42 0.97
N GLY A 121 -9.00 -12.27 -0.05
CA GLY A 121 -8.79 -11.88 -1.46
C GLY A 121 -9.78 -10.82 -1.95
N MET A 122 -10.84 -10.54 -1.18
CA MET A 122 -11.81 -9.48 -1.45
C MET A 122 -11.28 -8.07 -1.10
N PHE A 123 -10.27 -7.99 -0.23
CA PHE A 123 -9.70 -6.73 0.22
C PHE A 123 -8.19 -6.76 0.01
N THR A 124 -7.73 -6.19 -1.10
CA THR A 124 -6.32 -6.22 -1.50
C THR A 124 -5.80 -4.84 -1.87
N SER A 125 -4.53 -4.57 -1.58
CA SER A 125 -3.81 -3.37 -2.01
C SER A 125 -2.39 -3.72 -2.41
N VAL A 126 -1.83 -2.98 -3.36
CA VAL A 126 -0.43 -3.11 -3.79
C VAL A 126 0.36 -1.91 -3.28
N HIS A 127 1.48 -2.16 -2.60
CA HIS A 127 2.39 -1.13 -2.12
C HIS A 127 3.84 -1.61 -2.29
N GLU A 128 4.71 -0.78 -2.88
CA GLU A 128 6.11 -1.16 -3.18
C GLU A 128 6.27 -2.48 -3.95
N GLY A 129 5.34 -2.79 -4.87
CA GLY A 129 5.34 -4.04 -5.64
C GLY A 129 4.88 -5.27 -4.86
N GLN A 130 4.44 -5.09 -3.61
CA GLN A 130 3.98 -6.16 -2.73
C GLN A 130 2.46 -6.16 -2.63
N THR A 131 1.83 -7.33 -2.78
CA THR A 131 0.38 -7.50 -2.60
C THR A 131 0.07 -7.78 -1.14
N TYR A 132 -0.78 -6.95 -0.54
CA TYR A 132 -1.30 -7.09 0.83
C TYR A 132 -2.79 -7.46 0.81
N LEU A 133 -3.20 -8.27 1.78
CA LEU A 133 -4.61 -8.63 2.00
C LEU A 133 -5.07 -8.08 3.33
N PHE A 134 -6.37 -7.80 3.45
CA PHE A 134 -6.97 -7.24 4.66
C PHE A 134 -8.15 -8.08 5.11
N ALA A 135 -8.38 -8.15 6.41
CA ALA A 135 -9.48 -8.89 6.99
C ALA A 135 -10.84 -8.22 6.71
N ASN A 136 -10.82 -6.90 6.52
CA ASN A 136 -12.00 -6.10 6.22
C ASN A 136 -11.64 -4.81 5.44
N GLU A 137 -12.66 -4.13 4.94
CA GLU A 137 -12.51 -2.89 4.17
C GLU A 137 -11.91 -1.73 4.98
N GLU A 138 -12.18 -1.67 6.28
CA GLU A 138 -11.67 -0.61 7.16
C GLU A 138 -10.14 -0.69 7.31
N ASN A 139 -9.60 -1.89 7.54
CA ASN A 139 -8.16 -2.11 7.60
C ASN A 139 -7.49 -1.79 6.26
N LYS A 140 -8.10 -2.16 5.13
CA LYS A 140 -7.63 -1.75 3.81
C LYS A 140 -7.53 -0.22 3.70
N LYS A 141 -8.60 0.50 4.06
CA LYS A 141 -8.63 1.98 4.02
C LYS A 141 -7.54 2.60 4.90
N ARG A 142 -7.32 2.05 6.10
CA ARG A 142 -6.27 2.50 7.02
C ARG A 142 -4.88 2.28 6.43
N PHE A 143 -4.65 1.14 5.80
CA PHE A 143 -3.38 0.85 5.12
C PHE A 143 -3.16 1.80 3.94
N ASP A 144 -4.14 1.96 3.06
CA ASP A 144 -4.03 2.83 1.89
C ASP A 144 -3.73 4.29 2.28
N ALA A 145 -4.29 4.75 3.40
CA ALA A 145 -4.05 6.10 3.92
C ALA A 145 -2.63 6.30 4.50
N ALA A 146 -2.01 5.24 5.04
CA ALA A 146 -0.71 5.34 5.72
C ALA A 146 0.09 4.03 5.62
N PRO A 147 0.49 3.59 4.40
CA PRO A 147 1.05 2.26 4.22
C PRO A 147 2.39 2.08 4.95
N ALA A 148 3.20 3.14 5.02
CA ALA A 148 4.47 3.14 5.75
C ALA A 148 4.33 2.88 7.26
N LYS A 149 3.14 3.09 7.84
CA LYS A 149 2.86 2.81 9.26
C LYS A 149 2.60 1.32 9.52
N PHE A 150 2.01 0.63 8.55
CA PHE A 150 1.50 -0.74 8.74
C PHE A 150 2.34 -1.79 7.99
N ALA A 151 2.99 -1.40 6.90
CA ALA A 151 3.88 -2.29 6.16
C ALA A 151 5.02 -2.75 7.09
N PRO A 152 5.31 -4.06 7.16
CA PRO A 152 6.41 -4.54 7.98
C PRO A 152 7.75 -4.02 7.46
N ALA A 153 8.73 -3.91 8.38
CA ALA A 153 9.97 -3.18 8.12
C ALA A 153 10.73 -3.64 6.88
N TYR A 154 10.73 -4.95 6.64
CA TYR A 154 11.39 -5.59 5.51
C TYR A 154 10.39 -6.35 4.66
N GLY A 155 9.14 -5.86 4.58
CA GLY A 155 8.06 -6.53 3.87
C GLY A 155 7.75 -7.91 4.47
N GLY A 156 8.01 -8.98 3.72
CA GLY A 156 7.80 -10.37 4.19
C GLY A 156 9.06 -11.09 4.67
N TRP A 157 10.19 -10.39 4.82
CA TRP A 157 11.49 -11.00 5.10
C TRP A 157 11.87 -10.96 6.58
N CYS A 158 12.54 -12.02 7.04
CA CYS A 158 13.03 -12.16 8.41
C CYS A 158 14.01 -11.05 8.79
N ALA A 159 13.73 -10.30 9.85
CA ALA A 159 14.55 -9.21 10.36
C ALA A 159 15.96 -9.66 10.75
N TYR A 160 16.09 -10.84 11.38
CA TYR A 160 17.39 -11.43 11.64
C TYR A 160 18.13 -11.81 10.35
N GLY A 161 17.41 -12.36 9.38
CA GLY A 161 17.96 -12.65 8.05
C GLY A 161 18.57 -11.41 7.41
N VAL A 162 17.83 -10.29 7.43
CA VAL A 162 18.30 -9.00 6.93
C VAL A 162 19.52 -8.50 7.73
N ALA A 163 19.52 -8.68 9.06
CA ALA A 163 20.67 -8.32 9.91
C ALA A 163 21.95 -9.08 9.53
N VAL A 164 21.84 -10.30 9.00
CA VAL A 164 22.98 -11.09 8.50
C VAL A 164 23.14 -11.04 6.96
N GLY A 165 22.46 -10.12 6.29
CA GLY A 165 22.61 -9.86 4.86
C GLY A 165 21.91 -10.88 3.94
N LYS A 166 20.97 -11.67 4.46
CA LYS A 166 20.23 -12.72 3.73
C LYS A 166 18.73 -12.42 3.69
N LYS A 167 18.00 -13.12 2.82
CA LYS A 167 16.53 -13.08 2.76
C LYS A 167 15.93 -14.45 2.99
N PHE A 168 15.19 -14.58 4.08
CA PHE A 168 14.39 -15.77 4.45
C PHE A 168 12.96 -15.32 4.67
N HIS A 169 11.99 -16.04 4.09
CA HIS A 169 10.57 -15.75 4.33
C HIS A 169 10.29 -15.84 5.83
N ALA A 170 9.62 -14.82 6.37
CA ALA A 170 9.28 -14.82 7.78
C ALA A 170 7.99 -15.62 8.05
N ASP A 171 7.87 -16.14 9.26
CA ASP A 171 6.59 -16.58 9.79
C ASP A 171 5.80 -15.33 10.25
N PRO A 172 4.62 -15.05 9.68
CA PRO A 172 3.83 -13.86 10.02
C PRO A 172 3.33 -13.85 11.47
N THR A 173 3.37 -14.98 12.18
CA THR A 173 2.97 -15.07 13.59
C THR A 173 4.14 -14.88 14.56
N VAL A 174 5.35 -14.76 14.03
CA VAL A 174 6.59 -14.57 14.78
C VAL A 174 7.09 -13.16 14.53
N TYR A 175 6.67 -12.23 15.38
CA TYR A 175 6.93 -10.81 15.18
C TYR A 175 7.22 -10.06 16.48
N ALA A 176 7.80 -8.88 16.33
CA ALA A 176 7.91 -7.85 17.34
C ALA A 176 7.42 -6.51 16.76
N ILE A 177 6.89 -5.65 17.62
CA ILE A 177 6.56 -4.26 17.25
C ILE A 177 7.54 -3.36 17.98
N ILE A 178 8.33 -2.59 17.23
CA ILE A 178 9.31 -1.64 17.77
C ILE A 178 8.99 -0.28 17.16
N ASP A 179 8.76 0.72 18.02
CA ASP A 179 8.38 2.08 17.61
C ASP A 179 7.19 2.12 16.63
N GLY A 180 6.23 1.22 16.86
CA GLY A 180 5.04 1.10 16.01
C GLY A 180 5.26 0.43 14.66
N ARG A 181 6.45 -0.12 14.38
CA ARG A 181 6.76 -0.85 13.13
C ARG A 181 6.87 -2.36 13.38
N VAL A 182 6.30 -3.16 12.49
CA VAL A 182 6.31 -4.63 12.59
C VAL A 182 7.62 -5.20 12.04
N TYR A 183 8.27 -6.05 12.82
CA TYR A 183 9.45 -6.83 12.43
C TYR A 183 9.11 -8.32 12.55
N LEU A 184 9.30 -9.06 11.46
CA LEU A 184 8.97 -10.49 11.39
C LEU A 184 10.24 -11.34 11.49
N ASN A 185 10.15 -12.56 12.01
CA ASN A 185 11.25 -13.50 12.08
C ASN A 185 10.87 -14.85 11.44
N LEU A 186 11.87 -15.62 11.04
CA LEU A 186 11.70 -16.91 10.36
C LEU A 186 10.92 -17.91 11.21
N ASN A 187 11.23 -17.96 12.51
CA ASN A 187 10.61 -18.84 13.50
C ASN A 187 10.97 -18.35 14.91
N LYS A 188 10.43 -19.00 15.95
CA LYS A 188 10.64 -18.62 17.36
C LYS A 188 12.11 -18.68 17.81
N ASP A 189 12.90 -19.64 17.34
CA ASP A 189 14.32 -19.74 17.70
C ASP A 189 15.14 -18.58 17.13
N ILE A 190 14.88 -18.24 15.86
CA ILE A 190 15.50 -17.09 15.20
C ILE A 190 15.01 -15.77 15.80
N GLN A 191 13.76 -15.70 16.25
CA GLN A 191 13.27 -14.56 17.03
C GLN A 191 14.06 -14.44 18.33
N ALA A 192 14.18 -15.50 19.12
CA ALA A 192 14.96 -15.46 20.37
C ALA A 192 16.42 -15.02 20.15
N LYS A 193 17.05 -15.51 19.07
CA LYS A 193 18.40 -15.08 18.67
C LYS A 193 18.45 -13.62 18.25
N TRP A 194 17.42 -13.13 17.56
CA TRP A 194 17.34 -11.72 17.19
C TRP A 194 17.19 -10.84 18.43
N GLU A 195 16.36 -11.26 19.38
CA GLU A 195 16.05 -10.52 20.59
C GLU A 195 17.23 -10.43 21.56
N SER A 196 18.09 -11.45 21.63
CA SER A 196 19.29 -11.42 22.49
C SER A 196 20.30 -10.33 22.08
N GLY A 197 20.22 -9.83 20.85
CA GLY A 197 21.05 -8.75 20.33
C GLY A 197 20.24 -7.67 19.61
N ARG A 198 18.99 -7.42 20.04
CA ARG A 198 18.00 -6.63 19.29
C ARG A 198 18.54 -5.32 18.71
N ALA A 199 19.17 -4.49 19.53
CA ALA A 199 19.65 -3.17 19.10
C ALA A 199 20.74 -3.26 18.01
N GLU A 200 21.69 -4.20 18.18
CA GLU A 200 22.74 -4.45 17.20
C GLU A 200 22.17 -5.02 15.91
N HIS A 201 21.26 -6.00 16.00
CA HIS A 201 20.62 -6.59 14.84
C HIS A 201 19.73 -5.59 14.10
N LEU A 202 19.05 -4.68 14.80
CA LEU A 202 18.27 -3.62 14.18
C LEU A 202 19.19 -2.68 13.40
N THR A 203 20.29 -2.23 14.00
CA THR A 203 21.31 -1.40 13.34
C THR A 203 21.85 -2.09 12.08
N LYS A 204 22.23 -3.37 12.17
CA LYS A 204 22.72 -4.13 11.02
C LYS A 204 21.67 -4.31 9.94
N SER A 205 20.43 -4.60 10.33
CA SER A 205 19.34 -4.82 9.36
C SER A 205 19.00 -3.55 8.59
N GLU A 206 18.92 -2.40 9.24
CA GLU A 206 18.73 -1.10 8.58
C GLU A 206 19.90 -0.74 7.65
N ALA A 207 21.14 -1.07 8.04
CA ALA A 207 22.32 -0.88 7.18
C ALA A 207 22.37 -1.84 5.97
N ASN A 208 21.81 -3.04 6.11
CA ASN A 208 21.83 -4.07 5.07
C ASN A 208 20.65 -3.97 4.11
N TRP A 209 19.47 -3.57 4.59
CA TRP A 209 18.24 -3.61 3.82
C TRP A 209 18.33 -2.88 2.47
N PRO A 210 18.86 -1.64 2.39
CA PRO A 210 19.01 -0.94 1.11
C PRO A 210 19.90 -1.68 0.10
N LYS A 211 20.85 -2.49 0.58
CA LYS A 211 21.82 -3.24 -0.25
C LYS A 211 21.23 -4.54 -0.81
N ILE A 212 20.23 -5.12 -0.13
CA ILE A 212 19.71 -6.45 -0.46
C ILE A 212 18.24 -6.46 -0.92
N ARG A 213 17.47 -5.40 -0.68
CA ARG A 213 16.01 -5.37 -0.96
C ARG A 213 15.68 -5.74 -2.42
N SER A 214 16.45 -5.24 -3.37
CA SER A 214 16.29 -5.48 -4.82
C SER A 214 16.95 -6.75 -5.35
N ARG A 215 17.72 -7.48 -4.53
CA ARG A 215 18.43 -8.70 -4.97
C ARG A 215 17.57 -9.93 -4.77
N ALA A 216 17.54 -10.88 -5.70
CA ALA A 216 16.83 -12.14 -5.47
C ALA A 216 17.41 -12.90 -4.25
N ALA A 217 16.56 -13.56 -3.46
CA ALA A 217 16.99 -14.27 -2.25
C ALA A 217 18.05 -15.36 -2.55
N ALA A 218 17.89 -16.06 -3.68
CA ALA A 218 18.85 -17.07 -4.16
C ALA A 218 20.24 -16.51 -4.57
N LYS A 219 20.40 -15.18 -4.58
CA LYS A 219 21.66 -14.49 -4.94
C LYS A 219 22.31 -13.82 -3.74
N LEU A 220 21.84 -14.08 -2.53
CA LEU A 220 22.34 -13.49 -1.28
C LEU A 220 23.17 -14.44 -0.48
#